data_AF-A0A6A8KTE6-F1
#
_entry.id   AF-A0A6A8KTE6-F1
#
_cell.length_a   1.000
_cell.length_b   1.000
_cell.length_c   1.000
_cell.angle_alpha   90.00
_cell.angle_beta   90.00
_cell.angle_gamma   90.00
#
_symmetry.space_group_name_H-M   'P 1'
#
loop_
_entity.id
_entity.type
_entity.pdbx_description
1 polymer ?
#
loop_
_entity_poly.entity_id
_entity_poly.type
_entity_poly.pdbx_seq_one_letter_code
_entity_poly.pdbx_strand_id
1 'polypeptide(L)'
;MINLKIDPEFQSQIPPLTDDEFKQLEENILKEGKLISPLIVWGNTLVDGHNRYEIVQEHPEISFSTMPLPFESREEVLAWICKNQLGRRNLTPEQKLFLIGKQYEAEKSSH
;
A
#
# COMPACT_ATOMS: atom_id res chain seq x y z
N MET A 1 0.22 -18.15 -9.66
CA MET A 1 0.46 -16.86 -8.96
C MET A 1 -0.84 -16.41 -8.35
N ILE A 2 -0.80 -15.82 -7.16
CA ILE A 2 -1.99 -15.23 -6.53
C ILE A 2 -2.28 -13.93 -7.28
N ASN A 3 -3.46 -13.81 -7.87
CA ASN A 3 -3.89 -12.57 -8.51
C ASN A 3 -4.77 -11.78 -7.52
N LEU A 4 -4.18 -10.76 -6.90
CA LEU A 4 -4.86 -9.87 -5.96
C LEU A 4 -5.70 -8.84 -6.73
N LYS A 5 -6.90 -8.56 -6.22
CA LYS A 5 -7.76 -7.50 -6.75
C LYS A 5 -7.25 -6.15 -6.27
N ILE A 6 -7.14 -5.21 -7.19
CA ILE A 6 -6.85 -3.81 -6.86
C ILE A 6 -8.16 -3.08 -6.69
N ASP A 7 -8.32 -2.45 -5.54
CA ASP A 7 -9.41 -1.55 -5.27
C ASP A 7 -8.95 -0.11 -5.51
N PRO A 8 -9.54 0.60 -6.49
CA PRO A 8 -9.11 1.96 -6.82
C PRO A 8 -9.19 2.93 -5.64
N GLU A 9 -10.14 2.74 -4.73
CA GLU A 9 -10.28 3.62 -3.56
C GLU A 9 -9.13 3.41 -2.58
N PHE A 10 -8.75 2.15 -2.33
CA PHE A 10 -7.62 1.81 -1.46
C PHE A 10 -6.30 2.31 -2.05
N GLN A 11 -6.10 2.09 -3.36
CA GLN A 11 -4.91 2.57 -4.06
C GLN A 11 -4.80 4.09 -4.01
N SER A 12 -5.93 4.81 -4.15
CA SER A 12 -5.95 6.28 -4.14
C SER A 12 -5.62 6.92 -2.77
N GLN A 13 -5.67 6.16 -1.68
CA GLN A 13 -5.25 6.64 -0.36
C GLN A 13 -3.72 6.68 -0.21
N ILE A 14 -2.98 6.03 -1.10
CA ILE A 14 -1.53 5.95 -1.06
C ILE A 14 -0.98 7.06 -1.97
N PRO A 15 -0.11 7.97 -1.47
CA PRO A 15 0.56 8.93 -2.31
C PRO A 15 1.36 8.21 -3.41
N PRO A 16 1.23 8.63 -4.68
CA PRO A 16 2.02 8.04 -5.74
C PRO A 16 3.51 8.30 -5.47
N LEU A 17 4.35 7.31 -5.82
CA LEU A 17 5.78 7.51 -5.84
C LEU A 17 6.17 8.30 -7.08
N THR A 18 7.22 9.10 -6.97
CA THR A 18 7.93 9.61 -8.14
C THR A 18 8.62 8.46 -8.88
N ASP A 19 8.94 8.67 -10.16
CA ASP A 19 9.64 7.65 -10.96
C ASP A 19 10.96 7.19 -10.32
N ASP A 20 11.69 8.11 -9.69
CA ASP A 20 12.96 7.80 -9.02
C ASP A 20 12.74 6.99 -7.73
N GLU A 21 11.71 7.31 -6.93
CA GLU A 21 11.34 6.52 -5.76
C GLU A 21 10.88 5.11 -6.16
N PHE A 22 10.14 4.99 -7.26
CA PHE A 22 9.68 3.70 -7.78
C PHE A 22 10.86 2.85 -8.26
N LYS A 23 11.77 3.40 -9.07
CA LYS A 23 12.99 2.70 -9.51
C LYS A 23 13.84 2.28 -8.33
N GLN A 24 14.01 3.15 -7.33
CA GLN A 24 14.79 2.81 -6.16
C GLN A 24 14.15 1.66 -5.37
N LEU A 25 12.81 1.62 -5.28
CA LEU A 25 12.08 0.50 -4.68
C LEU A 25 12.27 -0.80 -5.47
N GLU A 26 12.20 -0.73 -6.80
CA GLU A 26 12.42 -1.87 -7.68
C GLU A 26 13.83 -2.44 -7.53
N GLU A 27 14.87 -1.62 -7.60
CA GLU A 27 16.26 -2.02 -7.39
C GLU A 27 16.47 -2.71 -6.03
N ASN A 28 15.85 -2.17 -4.97
CA ASN A 28 15.92 -2.76 -3.64
C ASN A 28 15.27 -4.15 -3.59
N ILE A 29 14.13 -4.33 -4.25
CA ILE A 29 13.42 -5.63 -4.30
C ILE A 29 14.23 -6.64 -5.13
N LEU A 30 14.75 -6.23 -6.29
CA LEU A 30 15.57 -7.07 -7.17
C LEU A 30 16.84 -7.55 -6.49
N LYS A 31 17.51 -6.65 -5.76
CA LYS A 31 18.74 -6.97 -5.02
C LYS A 31 18.52 -8.04 -3.95
N GLU A 32 17.38 -8.00 -3.25
CA GLU A 32 17.03 -8.97 -2.21
C GLU A 32 16.48 -10.28 -2.79
N GLY A 33 15.95 -10.26 -4.01
CA GLY A 33 15.35 -11.41 -4.69
C GLY A 33 14.06 -11.93 -4.05
N LYS A 34 13.53 -11.20 -3.06
CA LYS A 34 12.28 -11.50 -2.36
C LYS A 34 11.69 -10.25 -1.75
N LEU A 35 10.37 -10.23 -1.62
CA LEU A 35 9.67 -9.14 -0.99
C LEU A 35 9.70 -9.32 0.54
N ILE A 36 10.45 -8.46 1.24
CA ILE A 36 10.69 -8.58 2.70
C ILE A 36 9.42 -8.36 3.53
N SER A 37 8.67 -7.31 3.20
CA SER A 37 7.47 -6.92 3.94
C SER A 37 6.22 -7.43 3.25
N PRO A 38 5.38 -8.31 3.84
CA PRO A 38 4.25 -8.91 3.14
C PRO A 38 3.30 -7.87 2.53
N LEU A 39 2.58 -8.27 1.48
CA LEU A 39 1.46 -7.51 0.92
C LEU A 39 0.26 -7.65 1.84
N ILE A 40 -0.33 -6.53 2.26
CA ILE A 40 -1.47 -6.55 3.18
C ILE A 40 -2.73 -6.77 2.38
N VAL A 41 -3.56 -7.72 2.80
CA VAL A 41 -4.78 -8.08 2.07
C VAL A 41 -6.01 -8.13 2.97
N TRP A 42 -7.17 -7.89 2.37
CA TRP A 42 -8.49 -8.12 2.97
C TRP A 42 -9.28 -9.05 2.02
N GLY A 43 -9.41 -10.32 2.41
CA GLY A 43 -9.85 -11.37 1.48
C GLY A 43 -8.88 -11.51 0.31
N ASN A 44 -9.35 -11.24 -0.91
CA ASN A 44 -8.52 -11.23 -2.13
C ASN A 44 -8.20 -9.81 -2.63
N THR A 45 -8.45 -8.78 -1.82
CA THR A 45 -8.22 -7.38 -2.21
C THR A 45 -6.94 -6.87 -1.58
N LEU A 46 -6.09 -6.20 -2.36
CA LEU A 46 -4.85 -5.58 -1.89
C LEU A 46 -5.17 -4.32 -1.09
N VAL A 47 -4.63 -4.23 0.13
CA VAL A 47 -4.83 -3.11 1.06
C VAL A 47 -3.59 -2.20 1.08
N ASP A 48 -2.40 -2.77 1.22
CA ASP A 48 -1.14 -2.03 1.18
C ASP A 48 -0.04 -2.83 0.47
N GLY A 49 0.87 -2.10 -0.18
CA GLY A 49 1.92 -2.67 -1.01
C GLY A 49 1.66 -2.60 -2.51
N HIS A 50 0.77 -1.73 -2.98
CA HIS A 50 0.44 -1.52 -4.40
C HIS A 50 1.68 -1.42 -5.31
N ASN A 51 2.62 -0.52 -5.02
CA ASN A 51 3.85 -0.38 -5.83
C ASN A 51 4.73 -1.64 -5.79
N ARG A 52 4.80 -2.31 -4.64
CA ARG A 52 5.56 -3.56 -4.51
C ARG A 52 4.90 -4.70 -5.29
N TYR A 53 3.56 -4.73 -5.29
CA TYR A 53 2.79 -5.71 -6.05
C TYR A 53 2.98 -5.52 -7.55
N GLU A 54 2.92 -4.27 -8.02
CA GLU A 54 3.21 -3.90 -9.42
C GLU A 54 4.60 -4.39 -9.85
N ILE A 55 5.64 -4.13 -9.06
CA ILE A 55 7.00 -4.60 -9.35
C ILE A 55 7.06 -6.13 -9.45
N VAL A 56 6.48 -6.87 -8.51
CA VAL A 56 6.53 -8.35 -8.57
C VAL A 56 5.61 -8.96 -9.64
N GLN A 57 4.71 -8.17 -10.27
CA GLN A 57 4.02 -8.63 -11.48
C GLN A 57 4.95 -8.63 -12.70
N GLU A 58 5.85 -7.64 -12.79
CA GLU A 58 6.85 -7.54 -13.87
C GLU A 58 8.02 -8.52 -13.65
N HIS A 59 8.27 -8.94 -12.41
CA HIS A 59 9.35 -9.86 -12.03
C HIS A 59 8.81 -11.15 -11.38
N PRO A 60 8.28 -12.09 -12.17
CA PRO A 60 7.59 -13.30 -11.67
C PRO A 60 8.49 -14.26 -10.88
N GLU A 61 9.82 -14.12 -10.97
CA GLU A 61 10.80 -14.85 -10.18
C GLU A 61 10.84 -14.39 -8.71
N ILE A 62 10.33 -13.20 -8.41
CA ILE A 62 10.37 -12.63 -7.07
C ILE A 62 9.24 -13.21 -6.23
N SER A 63 9.64 -13.98 -5.21
CA SER A 63 8.68 -14.50 -4.24
C SER A 63 8.15 -13.40 -3.31
N PHE A 64 6.86 -13.47 -3.01
CA PHE A 64 6.20 -12.60 -2.04
C PHE A 64 5.24 -13.40 -1.15
N SER A 65 4.92 -12.83 0.00
CA SER A 65 3.89 -13.33 0.91
C SER A 65 2.79 -12.29 1.09
N THR A 66 1.62 -12.77 1.47
CA THR A 66 0.47 -11.93 1.84
C THR A 66 0.22 -12.05 3.35
N MET A 67 -0.23 -10.96 3.96
CA MET A 67 -0.67 -10.93 5.35
C MET A 67 -2.11 -10.43 5.41
N PRO A 68 -3.08 -11.31 5.69
CA PRO A 68 -4.46 -10.88 5.85
C PRO A 68 -4.64 -10.14 7.18
N LEU A 69 -5.44 -9.07 7.15
CA LEU A 69 -5.88 -8.36 8.36
C LEU A 69 -7.41 -8.44 8.50
N PRO A 70 -7.93 -8.61 9.73
CA PRO A 70 -9.35 -8.83 9.99
C PRO A 70 -10.11 -7.50 10.07
N PHE A 71 -10.29 -6.83 8.93
CA PHE A 71 -11.14 -5.64 8.87
C PHE A 71 -12.62 -6.02 8.84
N GLU A 72 -13.44 -5.30 9.60
CA GLU A 72 -14.90 -5.47 9.70
C GLU A 72 -15.63 -4.72 8.58
N SER A 73 -15.05 -3.63 8.07
CA SER A 73 -15.66 -2.81 7.05
C SER A 73 -14.63 -2.16 6.12
N ARG A 74 -15.13 -1.60 5.01
CA ARG A 74 -14.31 -0.87 4.04
C ARG A 74 -13.74 0.42 4.64
N GLU A 75 -14.51 1.08 5.48
CA GLU A 75 -14.14 2.30 6.20
C GLU A 75 -12.96 2.03 7.14
N GLU A 76 -12.97 0.88 7.82
CA GLU A 76 -11.84 0.45 8.66
C GLU A 76 -10.57 0.24 7.83
N VAL A 77 -10.69 -0.37 6.64
CA VAL A 77 -9.56 -0.54 5.71
C VAL A 77 -8.98 0.82 5.32
N LEU A 78 -9.82 1.78 4.94
CA LEU A 78 -9.40 3.11 4.52
C LEU A 78 -8.69 3.86 5.66
N ALA A 79 -9.27 3.86 6.86
CA ALA A 79 -8.67 4.46 8.05
C ALA A 79 -7.32 3.81 8.39
N TRP A 80 -7.24 2.48 8.26
CA TRP A 80 -6.00 1.75 8.47
C TRP A 80 -4.92 2.12 7.44
N ILE A 81 -5.26 2.23 6.14
CA ILE A 81 -4.31 2.61 5.09
C ILE A 81 -3.71 3.98 5.42
N CYS A 82 -4.56 4.99 5.68
CA CYS A 82 -4.10 6.35 6.01
C CYS A 82 -3.18 6.34 7.24
N LYS A 83 -3.57 5.66 8.31
CA LYS A 83 -2.76 5.53 9.53
C LYS A 83 -1.41 4.84 9.27
N ASN A 84 -1.40 3.77 8.47
CA ASN A 84 -0.20 3.03 8.12
C ASN A 84 0.74 3.90 7.27
N GLN A 85 0.22 4.65 6.29
CA GLN A 85 1.03 5.57 5.50
C GLN A 85 1.62 6.68 6.37
N LEU A 86 0.84 7.29 7.27
CA LEU A 86 1.29 8.34 8.19
C LEU A 86 2.39 7.88 9.17
N GLY A 87 2.48 6.58 9.45
CA GLY A 87 3.54 6.00 10.27
C GLY A 87 4.91 5.95 9.60
N ARG A 88 5.01 6.23 8.29
CA ARG A 88 6.29 6.26 7.55
C ARG A 88 7.14 7.44 8.00
N ARG A 89 8.41 7.15 8.31
CA ARG A 89 9.37 8.16 8.80
C ARG A 89 9.92 9.09 7.71
N ASN A 90 9.81 8.69 6.45
CA ASN A 90 10.41 9.38 5.30
C ASN A 90 9.38 10.15 4.46
N LEU A 91 8.27 10.58 5.05
CA LEU A 91 7.26 11.37 4.34
C LEU A 91 7.72 12.82 4.16
N THR A 92 7.47 13.38 2.98
CA THR A 92 7.59 14.84 2.79
C THR A 92 6.46 15.56 3.55
N PRO A 93 6.63 16.86 3.90
CA PRO A 93 5.56 17.64 4.51
C PRO A 93 4.26 17.62 3.71
N GLU A 94 4.35 17.67 2.37
CA GLU A 94 3.22 17.66 1.45
C GLU A 94 2.48 16.31 1.48
N GLN A 95 3.21 15.19 1.42
CA GLN A 95 2.62 13.85 1.54
C GLN A 95 1.93 13.67 2.89
N LYS A 96 2.55 14.19 3.97
CA LYS A 96 1.95 14.14 5.30
C LYS A 96 0.64 14.94 5.37
N LEU A 97 0.60 16.14 4.82
CA LEU A 97 -0.61 16.97 4.77
C LEU A 97 -1.71 16.31 3.93
N PHE A 98 -1.36 15.73 2.78
CA PHE A 98 -2.29 14.97 1.94
C PHE A 98 -2.94 13.83 2.72
N LEU A 99 -2.12 13.02 3.42
CA LEU A 99 -2.60 11.88 4.20
C LEU A 99 -3.46 12.29 5.40
N ILE A 100 -3.15 13.40 6.07
CA ILE A 100 -3.98 13.95 7.14
C ILE A 100 -5.37 14.33 6.60
N GLY A 101 -5.43 14.96 5.42
CA GLY A 101 -6.70 15.27 4.74
C GLY A 101 -7.51 14.01 4.44
N LYS A 102 -6.86 12.97 3.91
CA LYS A 102 -7.50 11.67 3.63
C LYS A 102 -8.01 10.97 4.89
N GLN A 103 -7.23 11.00 5.96
CA GLN A 103 -7.67 10.45 7.24
C GLN A 103 -8.95 11.17 7.74
N TYR A 104 -8.98 12.49 7.67
CA TYR A 104 -10.15 13.27 8.06
C TYR A 104 -11.40 12.94 7.23
N GLU A 105 -11.26 12.77 5.90
CA GLU A 105 -12.36 12.37 5.02
C GLU A 105 -12.93 10.98 5.40
N ALA A 106 -12.05 10.01 5.67
CA ALA A 106 -12.43 8.66 6.07
C ALA A 106 -13.15 8.63 7.42
N GLU A 107 -12.63 9.38 8.41
CA GLU A 107 -13.22 9.47 9.75
C GLU A 107 -14.57 10.20 9.72
N LYS A 108 -14.71 11.26 8.93
CA LYS A 108 -15.97 12.01 8.78
C LYS A 108 -17.09 11.17 8.15
N SER A 109 -16.74 10.27 7.24
CA SER A 109 -17.71 9.39 6.56
C SER A 109 -18.22 8.27 7.46
N SER A 110 -17.61 8.10 8.64
CA SER A 110 -17.97 7.10 9.65
C SER A 110 -18.92 7.62 10.74
N HIS A 111 -19.50 8.82 10.57
CA HIS A 111 -20.42 9.48 11.53
C HIS A 111 -21.74 9.90 10.88
#